data_AF-R7UKT0-F1
#
_entry.id   AF-R7UKT0-F1
#
_cell.length_a   1.000
_cell.length_b   1.000
_cell.length_c   1.000
_cell.angle_alpha   90.00
_cell.angle_beta   90.00
_cell.angle_gamma   90.00
#
_symmetry.space_group_name_H-M   'P 1'
#
loop_
_entity.id
_entity.type
_entity.pdbx_description
1 polymer ?
#
loop_
_entity_poly.entity_id
_entity_poly.type
_entity_poly.pdbx_seq_one_letter_code
_entity_poly.pdbx_strand_id
1 'polypeptide(L)'
;FLLQDDNAPRHKAKKIKKNLDFEDVNRLPWPVRSLDMNPFDTLWATLSKRLINREIQSTDLDELRQYLTEECDVIPVETDHSNIDGMP
;
A
#
# COMPACT_ATOMS: atom_id res chain seq x y z
N PHE A 1 -14.48 -7.47 4.28
CA PHE A 1 -13.48 -6.68 3.54
C PHE A 1 -12.95 -7.52 2.39
N LEU A 2 -12.44 -6.92 1.32
CA LEU A 2 -11.75 -7.63 0.24
C LEU A 2 -10.27 -7.28 0.27
N LEU A 3 -9.40 -8.27 0.11
CA LEU A 3 -7.97 -8.06 -0.03
C LEU A 3 -7.63 -7.74 -1.49
N GLN A 4 -7.12 -6.54 -1.75
CA GLN A 4 -6.51 -6.20 -3.02
C GLN A 4 -5.00 -6.49 -2.95
N ASP A 5 -4.48 -7.23 -3.92
CA ASP A 5 -3.05 -7.47 -4.11
C ASP A 5 -2.69 -7.32 -5.61
N ASP A 6 -1.40 -7.21 -5.92
CA ASP A 6 -0.89 -7.04 -7.29
C ASP A 6 -0.91 -8.34 -8.12
N ASN A 7 -1.43 -9.43 -7.54
CA ASN A 7 -1.49 -10.77 -8.13
C ASN A 7 -0.11 -11.33 -8.55
N ALA A 8 0.99 -10.85 -7.96
CA ALA A 8 2.33 -11.33 -8.28
C ALA A 8 2.52 -12.81 -7.90
N PRO A 9 3.47 -13.54 -8.51
CA PRO A 9 3.62 -14.98 -8.31
C PRO A 9 3.77 -15.40 -6.84
N ARG A 10 4.40 -14.55 -6.00
CA ARG A 10 4.56 -14.79 -4.56
C ARG A 10 3.21 -14.79 -3.82
N HIS A 11 2.31 -13.87 -4.17
CA HIS A 11 0.96 -13.81 -3.60
C HIS A 11 0.06 -14.97 -4.09
N LYS A 12 0.40 -15.62 -5.21
CA LYS A 12 -0.31 -16.81 -5.73
C LYS A 12 0.15 -18.13 -5.12
N ALA A 13 1.16 -18.13 -4.26
CA ALA A 13 1.70 -19.35 -3.66
C ALA A 13 0.61 -20.12 -2.90
N LYS A 14 0.66 -21.46 -2.97
CA LYS A 14 -0.33 -22.35 -2.33
C LYS A 14 -0.51 -22.06 -0.83
N LYS A 15 0.57 -21.75 -0.13
CA LYS A 15 0.54 -21.41 1.29
C LYS A 15 -0.29 -20.15 1.57
N ILE A 16 -0.12 -19.11 0.74
CA ILE A 16 -0.89 -17.87 0.88
C ILE A 16 -2.36 -18.12 0.60
N LYS A 17 -2.70 -18.88 -0.46
CA LYS A 17 -4.09 -19.25 -0.77
C LYS A 17 -4.76 -19.96 0.40
N LYS A 18 -4.13 -21.03 0.92
CA LYS A 18 -4.64 -21.76 2.09
C LYS A 18 -4.84 -20.87 3.31
N ASN A 19 -3.95 -19.91 3.55
CA ASN A 19 -4.07 -19.00 4.68
C ASN A 19 -5.28 -18.07 4.51
N LEU A 20 -5.49 -17.53 3.31
CA LEU A 20 -6.66 -16.68 3.06
C LEU A 20 -7.97 -17.45 3.14
N ASP A 21 -7.99 -18.69 2.66
CA ASP A 21 -9.15 -19.58 2.79
C ASP A 21 -9.44 -19.89 4.27
N PHE A 22 -8.40 -20.08 5.09
CA PHE A 22 -8.53 -20.34 6.53
C PHE A 22 -9.04 -19.12 7.32
N GLU A 23 -8.58 -17.92 6.95
CA GLU A 23 -8.98 -16.65 7.57
C GLU A 23 -10.29 -16.07 6.98
N ASP A 24 -10.94 -16.78 6.05
CA ASP A 24 -12.14 -16.33 5.33
C ASP A 24 -11.96 -14.96 4.62
N VAL A 25 -10.76 -14.73 4.08
CA VAL A 25 -10.39 -13.49 3.38
C VAL A 25 -10.52 -13.67 1.88
N ASN A 26 -11.54 -13.03 1.32
CA ASN A 26 -11.74 -12.98 -0.13
C ASN A 26 -10.82 -11.95 -0.79
N ARG A 27 -10.31 -12.28 -1.99
CA ARG A 27 -9.52 -11.34 -2.81
C ARG A 27 -10.40 -10.58 -3.79
N LEU A 28 -10.06 -9.31 -4.00
CA LEU A 28 -10.59 -8.53 -5.10
C LEU A 28 -10.04 -9.10 -6.43
N PRO A 29 -10.89 -9.43 -7.41
CA PRO A 29 -10.42 -9.81 -8.74
C PRO A 29 -9.66 -8.63 -9.38
N TRP A 30 -8.35 -8.77 -9.54
CA TRP A 30 -7.48 -7.69 -10.01
C TRP A 30 -6.72 -8.07 -11.30
N PRO A 31 -6.60 -7.18 -12.30
CA PRO A 31 -5.89 -7.48 -13.52
C PRO A 31 -4.39 -7.67 -13.27
N VAL A 32 -3.76 -8.52 -14.08
CA VAL A 32 -2.32 -8.78 -13.98
C VAL A 32 -1.55 -7.57 -14.56
N ARG A 33 -0.67 -6.97 -13.75
CA ARG A 33 0.20 -5.82 -14.10
C ARG A 33 -0.51 -4.45 -14.19
N SER A 34 -1.49 -4.20 -13.32
CA SER A 34 -2.08 -2.86 -13.16
C SER A 34 -1.30 -2.02 -12.14
N LEU A 35 -0.05 -1.68 -12.46
CA LEU A 35 0.83 -0.85 -11.63
C LEU A 35 0.27 0.59 -11.50
N ASP A 36 -0.42 1.03 -12.54
CA ASP A 36 -1.09 2.33 -12.67
C ASP A 36 -2.34 2.48 -11.81
N MET A 37 -2.95 1.36 -11.40
CA MET A 37 -4.16 1.34 -10.57
C MET A 37 -3.89 0.92 -9.13
N ASN A 38 -2.63 0.87 -8.69
CA ASN A 38 -2.31 0.50 -7.32
C ASN A 38 -2.40 1.73 -6.39
N PRO A 39 -3.39 1.81 -5.48
CA PRO A 39 -3.52 2.96 -4.58
C PRO A 39 -2.30 3.09 -3.66
N PHE A 40 -1.65 1.96 -3.35
CA PHE A 40 -0.40 1.96 -2.58
C PHE A 40 0.75 2.68 -3.29
N ASP A 41 0.85 2.61 -4.63
CA ASP A 41 1.92 3.31 -5.35
C ASP A 41 1.73 4.84 -5.28
N THR A 42 0.48 5.29 -5.29
CA THR A 42 0.14 6.71 -5.11
C THR A 42 0.47 7.17 -3.68
N LEU A 43 0.15 6.35 -2.68
CA LEU A 43 0.49 6.61 -1.27
C LEU A 43 2.01 6.67 -1.09
N TRP A 44 2.76 5.71 -1.63
CA TRP A 44 4.22 5.69 -1.56
C TRP A 44 4.85 6.92 -2.22
N ALA A 45 4.36 7.32 -3.40
CA ALA A 45 4.85 8.53 -4.06
C ALA A 45 4.61 9.80 -3.21
N THR A 46 3.47 9.86 -2.51
CA THR A 46 3.15 10.96 -1.59
C THR A 46 4.08 10.94 -0.38
N LEU A 47 4.24 9.79 0.26
CA LEU A 47 5.09 9.61 1.43
C LEU A 47 6.57 9.93 1.14
N SER A 48 7.09 9.43 0.02
CA SER A 48 8.46 9.72 -0.42
C SER A 48 8.69 11.23 -0.65
N LYS A 49 7.73 11.93 -1.28
CA LYS A 49 7.82 13.38 -1.47
C LYS A 49 7.89 14.13 -0.13
N ARG A 50 7.08 13.72 0.84
CA ARG A 50 7.07 14.35 2.18
C ARG A 50 8.37 14.13 2.93
N LEU A 51 8.90 12.90 2.89
CA LEU A 51 10.21 12.57 3.50
C LEU A 51 11.36 13.37 2.87
N ILE A 52 11.43 13.45 1.54
CA ILE A 52 12.47 14.22 0.84
C ILE A 52 12.40 15.71 1.20
N ASN A 53 11.20 16.23 1.44
CA ASN A 53 10.97 17.64 1.77
C ASN A 53 11.08 17.95 3.27
N ARG A 54 11.38 16.98 4.15
CA ARG A 54 11.62 17.25 5.56
C ARG A 54 12.87 18.12 5.75
N GLU A 55 12.79 19.05 6.69
CA GLU A 55 13.92 19.94 7.04
C GLU A 55 15.13 19.14 7.55
N ILE A 56 14.88 18.07 8.31
CA ILE A 56 15.91 17.17 8.83
C ILE A 56 15.74 15.81 8.16
N GLN A 57 16.81 15.36 7.50
CA GLN A 57 16.88 14.03 6.89
C GLN A 57 17.32 13.01 7.93
N SER A 58 16.72 11.81 7.89
CA SER A 58 17.10 10.71 8.80
C SER A 58 18.53 10.27 8.50
N THR A 59 19.31 10.03 9.55
CA THR A 59 20.70 9.54 9.46
C THR A 59 20.81 8.05 9.77
N ASP A 60 19.80 7.47 10.41
CA ASP A 60 19.70 6.05 10.71
C ASP A 60 18.29 5.48 10.42
N LEU A 61 18.16 4.16 10.61
CA LEU A 61 16.93 3.43 10.31
C LEU A 61 15.81 3.69 11.31
N ASP A 62 16.13 4.03 12.56
CA ASP A 62 15.13 4.26 13.60
C ASP A 62 14.50 5.64 13.44
N GLU A 63 15.29 6.66 13.13
CA GLU A 63 14.81 7.98 12.70
C GLU A 63 13.94 7.87 11.44
N LEU A 64 14.38 7.08 10.44
CA LEU A 64 13.60 6.90 9.21
C LEU A 64 12.24 6.24 9.49
N ARG A 65 12.20 5.23 10.38
CA ARG A 65 10.95 4.58 10.80
C ARG A 65 10.02 5.54 11.51
N GLN A 66 10.57 6.38 12.39
CA GLN A 66 9.81 7.42 13.07
C GLN A 66 9.21 8.40 12.06
N TYR A 67 10.03 8.93 11.14
CA TYR A 67 9.58 9.90 10.14
C TYR A 67 8.54 9.31 9.18
N LEU A 68 8.71 8.05 8.79
CA LEU A 68 7.71 7.32 8.01
C LEU A 68 6.36 7.24 8.74
N THR A 69 6.39 6.96 10.04
CA THR A 69 5.17 6.85 10.86
C THR A 69 4.47 8.21 10.96
N GLU A 70 5.22 9.25 11.33
CA GLU A 70 4.71 10.62 11.45
C GLU A 70 4.13 11.14 10.11
N GLU A 71 4.81 10.92 8.99
CA GLU A 71 4.30 11.34 7.68
C GLU A 71 3.11 10.50 7.20
N CYS A 72 3.02 9.24 7.62
CA CYS A 72 1.88 8.39 7.28
C CYS A 72 0.62 8.85 8.04
N ASP A 73 0.75 9.16 9.33
CA ASP A 73 -0.36 9.56 10.21
C ASP A 73 -1.02 10.89 9.78
N VAL A 74 -0.29 11.76 9.07
CA VAL A 74 -0.80 13.05 8.59
C VAL A 74 -1.43 13.00 7.20
N ILE A 75 -1.33 11.87 6.48
CA ILE A 75 -1.97 11.74 5.17
C ILE A 75 -3.47 11.48 5.39
N PRO A 76 -4.38 12.38 4.95
CA PRO A 76 -5.80 12.17 5.15
C PRO A 76 -6.28 10.91 4.42
N VAL A 77 -7.11 10.11 5.10
CA VAL A 77 -7.73 8.90 4.53
C VAL A 77 -8.55 9.22 3.27
N GLU A 78 -9.08 10.44 3.15
CA GLU A 78 -9.85 10.91 1.99
C GLU A 78 -9.04 11.02 0.69
N THR A 79 -7.72 11.09 0.77
CA THR A 79 -6.84 11.06 -0.41
C THR A 79 -6.82 9.69 -1.10
N ASP A 80 -7.39 8.66 -0.46
CA ASP A 80 -7.44 7.27 -0.94
C ASP A 80 -8.81 6.92 -1.56
N HIS A 81 -9.90 7.57 -1.12
CA HIS A 81 -11.26 7.24 -1.56
C HIS A 81 -11.56 7.60 -3.03
N SER A 82 -10.97 8.66 -3.58
CA SER A 82 -11.16 9.02 -4.99
C SER A 82 -10.52 8.03 -5.96
N ASN A 83 -9.58 7.20 -5.50
CA ASN A 83 -8.89 6.21 -6.33
C ASN A 83 -9.63 4.87 -6.30
N ILE A 84 -10.15 4.48 -5.13
CA ILE A 84 -10.90 3.23 -4.95
C ILE A 84 -12.25 3.25 -5.71
N ASP A 85 -12.95 4.39 -5.73
CA ASP A 85 -14.23 4.53 -6.46
C ASP A 85 -14.07 4.59 -7.99
N GLY A 86 -12.86 4.80 -8.50
CA GLY A 86 -12.53 4.81 -9.93
C GLY A 86 -12.05 3.46 -10.47
N MET A 87 -11.89 2.47 -9.60
CA MET A 87 -11.49 1.11 -9.97
C MET A 87 -12.74 0.31 -10.39
N PRO A 88 -12.70 -0.40 -11.53
CA PRO A 88 -13.84 -1.16 -12.04
C PRO A 88 -14.24 -2.34 -11.14
#